data_AF-A0AAU5Y2M9-F1
#
_entry.id   AF-A0AAU5Y2M9-F1
#
_cell.length_a   1.000
_cell.length_b   1.000
_cell.length_c   1.000
_cell.angle_alpha   90.00
_cell.angle_beta   90.00
_cell.angle_gamma   90.00
#
_symmetry.space_group_name_H-M   'P 1'
#
loop_
_entity.id
_entity.type
_entity.pdbx_description
1 polymer ?
#
loop_
_entity_poly.entity_id
_entity_poly.type
_entity_poly.pdbx_seq_one_letter_code
_entity_poly.pdbx_strand_id
1 'polypeptide(L)' 'MTTGTRAVDELRLHRLGYGDWTGPASATHIGIGMTARAAVADIADHLYTGR' A
#
# COMPACT_ATOMS: atom_id res chain seq x y z
N MET A 1 -9.05 -7.85 5.81
CA MET A 1 -9.41 -6.51 5.28
C MET A 1 -8.12 -5.66 5.10
N THR A 2 -8.16 -4.44 4.54
CA THR A 2 -6.97 -3.57 4.40
C THR A 2 -7.15 -2.22 5.11
N THR A 3 -6.05 -1.61 5.55
CA THR A 3 -5.97 -0.19 5.94
C THR A 3 -5.07 0.51 4.92
N GLY A 4 -5.65 1.31 4.03
CA GLY A 4 -4.94 1.77 2.83
C GLY A 4 -4.49 0.58 1.98
N THR A 5 -3.18 0.46 1.75
CA THR A 5 -2.59 -0.65 0.99
C THR A 5 -2.21 -1.85 1.87
N ARG A 6 -2.17 -1.69 3.20
CA ARG A 6 -1.67 -2.72 4.11
C ARG A 6 -2.76 -3.71 4.50
N ALA A 7 -2.45 -5.00 4.49
CA ALA A 7 -3.37 -6.02 4.99
C ALA A 7 -3.48 -5.95 6.52
N VAL A 8 -4.70 -6.07 7.04
CA VAL A 8 -4.96 -6.05 8.49
C VAL A 8 -4.50 -7.35 9.15
N ASP A 9 -4.62 -8.47 8.43
CA ASP A 9 -4.36 -9.81 8.95
C ASP A 9 -2.88 -10.24 8.79
N GLU A 10 -2.12 -9.53 7.94
CA GLU A 10 -0.69 -9.75 7.72
C GLU A 10 0.00 -8.40 7.51
N LEU A 11 0.61 -7.88 8.56
CA LEU A 11 1.15 -6.52 8.60
C LEU A 11 2.36 -6.32 7.69
N ARG A 12 2.98 -7.37 7.15
CA ARG A 12 4.10 -7.25 6.20
C ARG A 12 3.64 -7.28 4.73
N LEU A 13 2.33 -7.40 4.50
CA LEU A 13 1.75 -7.51 3.16
C LEU A 13 1.07 -6.20 2.74
N HIS A 14 1.45 -5.71 1.56
CA HIS A 14 0.77 -4.61 0.87
C HIS A 14 0.10 -5.09 -0.42
N ARG A 15 -1.06 -4.52 -0.74
CA ARG A 15 -1.81 -4.72 -1.98
C ARG A 15 -1.95 -3.39 -2.71
N LEU A 16 -1.61 -3.39 -3.98
CA LEU A 16 -1.53 -2.20 -4.82
C LEU A 16 -2.20 -2.45 -6.16
N GLY A 17 -2.83 -1.40 -6.72
CA GLY A 17 -3.30 -1.43 -8.10
C GLY A 17 -4.53 -2.29 -8.35
N TYR A 18 -5.22 -2.75 -7.31
CA TYR A 18 -6.38 -3.60 -7.48
C TYR A 18 -7.69 -2.80 -7.60
N GLY A 19 -7.63 -1.47 -7.64
CA GLY A 19 -8.78 -0.58 -7.72
C GLY A 19 -9.11 0.05 -6.37
N ASP A 20 -10.30 0.64 -6.27
CA ASP A 20 -10.66 1.55 -5.18
C ASP A 20 -10.47 0.97 -3.76
N TRP A 21 -10.61 -0.34 -3.58
CA TRP A 21 -10.30 -1.04 -2.32
C TRP A 21 -8.82 -0.98 -1.88
N THR A 22 -7.90 -0.57 -2.75
CA THR A 22 -6.49 -0.28 -2.46
C THR A 22 -6.13 1.20 -2.67
N GLY A 23 -7.15 2.04 -2.84
CA GLY A 23 -7.09 3.49 -3.05
C GLY A 23 -7.79 3.93 -4.34
N PRO A 24 -8.41 5.12 -4.37
CA PRO A 24 -9.17 5.60 -5.51
C PRO A 24 -8.38 5.56 -6.82
N ALA A 25 -8.98 4.99 -7.88
CA ALA A 25 -8.40 4.86 -9.22
C ALA A 25 -7.05 4.12 -9.29
N SER A 26 -6.68 3.35 -8.27
CA SER A 26 -5.36 2.71 -8.20
C SER A 26 -5.12 1.67 -9.31
N ALA A 27 -6.18 1.08 -9.87
CA ALA A 27 -6.12 0.18 -11.04
C ALA A 27 -5.93 0.93 -12.37
N THR A 28 -5.18 2.03 -12.37
CA THR A 28 -4.82 2.78 -13.57
C THR A 28 -3.35 3.17 -13.52
N HIS A 29 -2.70 3.25 -14.68
CA HIS A 29 -1.27 3.61 -14.76
C HIS A 29 -0.94 4.95 -14.09
N ILE A 30 -1.83 5.94 -14.21
CA ILE A 30 -1.62 7.26 -13.59
C ILE A 30 -2.05 7.24 -12.12
N GLY A 31 -3.19 6.61 -11.79
CA GLY A 31 -3.76 6.63 -10.44
C GLY A 31 -2.98 5.82 -9.40
N ILE A 32 -2.15 4.87 -9.83
CA ILE A 32 -1.38 4.03 -8.89
C ILE A 32 -0.28 4.79 -8.13
N GLY A 33 0.21 5.91 -8.67
CA GLY A 33 1.42 6.57 -8.16
C GLY A 33 1.37 6.95 -6.68
N MET A 34 0.25 7.52 -6.22
CA MET A 34 0.11 7.96 -4.82
C MET A 34 0.09 6.80 -3.82
N THR A 35 -0.66 5.74 -4.12
CA THR A 35 -0.80 4.57 -3.23
C THR A 35 0.50 3.77 -3.19
N ALA A 36 1.19 3.63 -4.31
CA ALA A 36 2.50 2.99 -4.40
C ALA A 36 3.55 3.75 -3.58
N ARG A 37 3.60 5.09 -3.72
CA ARG A 37 4.53 5.92 -2.95
C ARG A 37 4.34 5.78 -1.44
N ALA A 38 3.09 5.78 -0.97
CA ALA A 38 2.78 5.61 0.44
C ALA A 38 3.16 4.21 0.95
N ALA A 39 2.89 3.16 0.17
CA ALA A 39 3.27 1.79 0.54
C ALA A 39 4.79 1.62 0.67
N VAL A 40 5.56 2.17 -0.28
CA VAL A 40 7.03 2.11 -0.22
C VAL A 40 7.58 2.87 1.00
N ALA A 41 6.99 4.01 1.34
CA ALA A 41 7.39 4.75 2.54
C ALA A 41 7.12 3.96 3.84
N ASP A 42 5.96 3.32 3.96
CA ASP A 42 5.62 2.46 5.11
C ASP A 42 6.55 1.24 5.21
N ILE A 43 6.85 0.59 4.08
CA ILE A 43 7.79 -0.54 4.03
C ILE A 43 9.19 -0.09 4.45
N ALA A 44 9.67 1.04 3.92
CA ALA A 44 10.99 1.58 4.28
C ALA A 44 11.07 1.86 5.78
N ASP A 45 10.07 2.55 6.34
CA ASP A 45 10.00 2.84 7.78
C ASP A 45 10.01 1.56 8.63
N HIS A 46 9.24 0.54 8.24
CA HIS A 46 9.20 -0.75 8.92
C HIS A 46 10.56 -1.45 8.92
N LEU A 47 11.29 -1.41 7.79
CA LEU A 47 12.60 -2.04 7.66
C LEU A 47 13.69 -1.28 8.42
N TYR A 48 13.62 0.05 8.46
CA TYR A 48 14.62 0.88 9.15
C TYR A 48 14.40 0.96 10.67
N THR A 49 13.16 0.84 11.12
CA THR A 49 12.81 0.85 12.56
C THR A 49 12.97 -0.53 13.21
N GLY A 50 13.25 -1.58 12.43
CA GLY A 50 13.58 -2.93 12.96
C GLY A 50 12.41 -3.65 13.63
N ARG A 51 11.18 -3.36 13.20
CA ARG A 51 9.97 -4.07 13.64
C ARG A 51 9.77 -5.35 12.81
#